data_AF-A0A8E6B3E1-F1
#
_entry.id   AF-A0A8E6B3E1-F1
#
_cell.length_a   1.000
_cell.length_b   1.000
_cell.length_c   1.000
_cell.angle_alpha   90.00
_cell.angle_beta   90.00
_cell.angle_gamma   90.00
#
_symmetry.space_group_name_H-M   'P 1'
#
loop_
_entity.id
_entity.type
_entity.pdbx_description
1 polymer ?
#
loop_
_entity_poly.entity_id
_entity_poly.type
_entity_poly.pdbx_seq_one_letter_code
_entity_poly.pdbx_strand_id
1 'polypeptide(L)'
;MATSGEWAWAYARQAHADFQTWQSIEGSEDVHPCHRMLFLQMACEKLCKARLIDGGTPPESLQSSHGYVANPLPLVIRAQLEFMGEDQNNRVGLLKYTRYLASEIEVLNPAVDRNGQRPDNCEYPWEDDREILHSPLDWQYIPLQRLRDRFGPSFVKLLKLSINRALQKLQQ
;
A
#
# COMPACT_ATOMS: atom_id res chain seq x y z
N MET A 1 -13.07 -24.12 9.46
CA MET A 1 -12.17 -23.25 8.67
C MET A 1 -12.41 -21.82 9.11
N ALA A 2 -11.40 -20.96 9.09
CA ALA A 2 -11.58 -19.55 9.41
C ALA A 2 -12.53 -18.88 8.41
N THR A 3 -13.41 -18.02 8.91
CA THR A 3 -14.39 -17.24 8.16
C THR A 3 -13.72 -16.11 7.37
N SER A 4 -14.39 -15.59 6.34
CA SER A 4 -13.90 -14.40 5.62
C SER A 4 -13.70 -13.19 6.54
N GLY A 5 -14.53 -13.03 7.58
CA GLY A 5 -14.36 -11.99 8.60
C GLY A 5 -13.05 -12.13 9.36
N GLU A 6 -12.72 -13.34 9.83
CA GLU A 6 -11.44 -13.62 10.51
C GLU A 6 -10.23 -13.35 9.61
N TRP A 7 -10.31 -13.72 8.33
CA TRP A 7 -9.27 -13.41 7.34
C TRP A 7 -9.11 -11.91 7.09
N ALA A 8 -10.21 -11.19 6.86
CA ALA A 8 -10.18 -9.74 6.65
C ALA A 8 -9.58 -9.02 7.86
N TRP A 9 -9.99 -9.41 9.07
CA TRP A 9 -9.46 -8.87 10.31
C TRP A 9 -7.97 -9.15 10.48
N ALA A 10 -7.52 -10.37 10.18
CA ALA A 10 -6.11 -10.74 10.25
C ALA A 10 -5.25 -9.89 9.28
N TYR A 11 -5.72 -9.66 8.05
CA TYR A 11 -5.05 -8.76 7.11
C TYR A 11 -5.02 -7.31 7.59
N ALA A 12 -6.13 -6.80 8.15
CA ALA A 12 -6.18 -5.44 8.70
C ALA A 12 -5.19 -5.26 9.87
N ARG A 13 -5.03 -6.28 10.72
CA ARG A 13 -4.02 -6.28 11.79
C ARG A 13 -2.59 -6.26 11.27
N GLN A 14 -2.29 -7.05 10.25
CA GLN A 14 -0.98 -7.03 9.63
C GLN A 14 -0.71 -5.68 8.95
N ALA A 15 -1.69 -5.12 8.23
CA ALA A 15 -1.57 -3.80 7.63
C ALA A 15 -1.24 -2.71 8.68
N HIS A 16 -1.86 -2.80 9.85
CA HIS A 16 -1.58 -1.92 10.98
C HIS A 16 -0.16 -2.09 11.52
N ALA A 17 0.29 -3.33 11.74
CA ALA A 17 1.65 -3.62 12.19
C ALA A 17 2.72 -3.14 11.19
N ASP A 18 2.51 -3.38 9.89
CA ASP A 18 3.42 -2.91 8.84
C ASP A 18 3.46 -1.38 8.80
N PHE A 19 2.30 -0.72 8.88
CA PHE A 19 2.22 0.73 8.89
C PHE A 19 2.91 1.32 10.13
N GLN A 20 2.72 0.75 11.32
CA GLN A 20 3.40 1.19 12.54
C GLN A 20 4.92 1.03 12.42
N THR A 21 5.38 -0.08 11.83
CA THR A 21 6.80 -0.31 11.58
C THR A 21 7.36 0.70 10.59
N TRP A 22 6.63 1.00 9.50
CA TRP A 22 6.99 2.07 8.59
C TRP A 22 7.09 3.42 9.31
N GLN A 23 6.11 3.79 10.14
CA GLN A 23 6.13 5.06 10.87
C GLN A 23 7.31 5.18 11.84
N SER A 24 7.77 4.08 12.44
CA SER A 24 8.92 4.12 13.36
C SER A 24 10.27 4.27 12.64
N ILE A 25 10.34 3.90 11.35
CA ILE A 25 11.59 3.93 10.58
C ILE A 25 11.62 5.00 9.48
N GLU A 26 10.48 5.60 9.10
CA GLU A 26 10.38 6.52 7.94
C GLU A 26 11.38 7.68 8.03
N GLY A 27 11.61 8.22 9.24
CA GLY A 27 12.51 9.34 9.49
C GLY A 27 13.94 8.96 9.90
N SER A 28 14.24 7.68 10.10
CA SER A 28 15.58 7.24 10.53
C SER A 28 16.56 7.31 9.36
N GLU A 29 17.71 7.96 9.51
CA GLU A 29 18.76 7.97 8.47
C GLU A 29 19.48 6.62 8.36
N ASP A 30 19.48 5.81 9.42
CA ASP A 30 20.16 4.50 9.48
C ASP A 30 19.43 3.39 8.71
N VAL A 31 18.19 3.63 8.28
CA VAL A 31 17.37 2.63 7.58
C VAL A 31 17.34 2.92 6.09
N HIS A 32 17.83 1.99 5.25
CA HIS A 32 17.79 2.18 3.80
C HIS A 32 16.36 2.39 3.26
N PRO A 33 16.17 3.23 2.22
CA PRO A 33 14.85 3.53 1.65
C PRO A 33 14.04 2.29 1.23
N CYS A 34 14.68 1.22 0.74
CA CYS A 34 14.02 -0.03 0.36
C CYS A 34 13.22 -0.63 1.52
N HIS A 35 13.77 -0.66 2.74
CA HIS A 35 13.08 -1.20 3.91
C HIS A 35 11.87 -0.35 4.30
N ARG A 36 11.99 0.98 4.22
CA ARG A 36 10.86 1.89 4.45
C ARG A 36 9.77 1.61 3.42
N MET A 37 10.16 1.48 2.15
CA MET A 37 9.22 1.21 1.07
C MET A 37 8.52 -0.14 1.25
N LEU A 38 9.25 -1.19 1.63
CA LEU A 38 8.71 -2.53 1.88
C LEU A 38 7.56 -2.49 2.89
N PHE A 39 7.76 -1.88 4.06
CA PHE A 39 6.70 -1.82 5.06
C PHE A 39 5.49 -0.99 4.61
N LEU A 40 5.70 0.11 3.88
CA LEU A 40 4.59 0.89 3.34
C LEU A 40 3.82 0.12 2.26
N GLN A 41 4.51 -0.60 1.39
CA GLN A 41 3.91 -1.45 0.36
C GLN A 41 3.06 -2.56 1.00
N MET A 42 3.62 -3.27 1.99
CA MET A 42 2.90 -4.34 2.69
C MET A 42 1.68 -3.81 3.44
N ALA A 43 1.78 -2.63 4.08
CA ALA A 43 0.64 -1.98 4.73
C ALA A 43 -0.49 -1.69 3.72
N CYS A 44 -0.16 -1.15 2.55
CA CYS A 44 -1.14 -0.88 1.49
C CYS A 44 -1.78 -2.17 0.96
N GLU A 45 -0.98 -3.18 0.62
CA GLU A 45 -1.46 -4.44 0.06
C GLU A 45 -2.41 -5.15 1.04
N LYS A 46 -2.01 -5.28 2.31
CA LYS A 46 -2.81 -5.98 3.31
C LYS A 46 -4.08 -5.23 3.66
N LEU A 47 -4.08 -3.89 3.68
CA LEU A 47 -5.30 -3.09 3.84
C LEU A 47 -6.27 -3.35 2.68
N CYS A 48 -5.77 -3.37 1.45
CA CYS A 48 -6.59 -3.65 0.27
C CYS A 48 -7.15 -5.07 0.27
N LYS A 49 -6.34 -6.07 0.63
CA LYS A 49 -6.79 -7.47 0.80
C LYS A 49 -7.91 -7.56 1.85
N ALA A 50 -7.74 -6.90 3.01
CA ALA A 50 -8.79 -6.83 4.02
C ALA A 50 -10.10 -6.24 3.46
N ARG A 51 -10.01 -5.14 2.69
CA ARG A 51 -11.19 -4.50 2.08
C ARG A 51 -11.89 -5.38 1.05
N LEU A 52 -11.13 -6.12 0.23
CA LEU A 52 -11.67 -7.02 -0.79
C LEU A 52 -12.39 -8.20 -0.14
N ILE A 53 -11.81 -8.80 0.89
CA ILE A 53 -12.43 -9.91 1.62
C ILE A 53 -13.70 -9.47 2.33
N ASP A 54 -13.68 -8.32 3.01
CA ASP A 54 -14.87 -7.68 3.60
C ASP A 54 -15.93 -7.34 2.54
N GLY A 55 -15.53 -7.14 1.28
CA GLY A 55 -16.41 -6.93 0.13
C GLY A 55 -16.94 -8.21 -0.52
N GLY A 56 -16.58 -9.40 0.00
CA GLY A 56 -17.04 -10.70 -0.49
C GLY A 56 -16.06 -11.46 -1.37
N THR A 57 -14.84 -10.96 -1.58
CA THR A 57 -13.80 -11.73 -2.30
C THR A 57 -13.33 -12.92 -1.43
N PRO A 58 -13.29 -14.16 -1.96
CA PRO A 58 -12.85 -15.31 -1.17
C PRO A 58 -11.37 -15.20 -0.75
N PRO A 59 -11.00 -15.45 0.53
CA PRO A 59 -9.63 -15.31 1.01
C PRO A 59 -8.59 -16.10 0.21
N GLU A 60 -8.93 -17.31 -0.24
CA GLU A 60 -8.08 -18.18 -1.04
C GLU A 60 -7.64 -17.56 -2.37
N SER A 61 -8.45 -16.66 -2.93
CA SER A 61 -8.14 -15.94 -4.17
C SER A 61 -7.12 -14.80 -3.98
N LEU A 62 -6.85 -14.41 -2.73
CA LEU A 62 -5.99 -13.27 -2.37
C LEU A 62 -4.71 -13.68 -1.63
N GLN A 63 -4.63 -14.90 -1.11
CA GLN A 63 -3.48 -15.34 -0.29
C GLN A 63 -2.18 -15.40 -1.08
N SER A 64 -2.21 -16.02 -2.27
CA SER A 64 -1.02 -16.25 -3.10
C SER A 64 -0.87 -15.23 -4.23
N SER A 65 -1.74 -14.25 -4.31
CA SER A 65 -1.80 -13.27 -5.39
C SER A 65 -1.35 -11.90 -4.90
N HIS A 66 -0.74 -11.16 -5.82
CA HIS A 66 -0.23 -9.82 -5.62
C HIS A 66 -0.92 -8.87 -6.61
N GLY A 67 -0.66 -7.56 -6.52
CA GLY A 67 -1.30 -6.59 -7.42
C GLY A 67 -2.69 -6.13 -6.97
N TYR A 68 -2.89 -5.94 -5.67
CA TYR A 68 -4.15 -5.44 -5.10
C TYR A 68 -4.04 -4.04 -4.53
N VAL A 69 -3.08 -3.22 -4.97
CA VAL A 69 -2.90 -1.86 -4.44
C VAL A 69 -3.49 -0.82 -5.38
N ALA A 70 -3.15 -0.85 -6.67
CA ALA A 70 -3.43 0.22 -7.64
C ALA A 70 -4.93 0.53 -7.76
N ASN A 71 -5.76 -0.52 -7.84
CA ASN A 71 -7.21 -0.37 -8.00
C ASN A 71 -7.96 -0.19 -6.66
N PRO A 72 -7.71 -1.01 -5.62
CA PRO A 72 -8.50 -0.94 -4.40
C PRO A 72 -8.13 0.23 -3.49
N LEU A 73 -6.85 0.65 -3.42
CA LEU A 73 -6.41 1.69 -2.48
C LEU A 73 -7.12 3.04 -2.70
N PRO A 74 -7.27 3.55 -3.95
CA PRO A 74 -8.03 4.77 -4.19
C PRO A 74 -9.50 4.69 -3.73
N LEU A 75 -10.12 3.50 -3.80
CA LEU A 75 -11.48 3.27 -3.32
C LEU A 75 -11.55 3.27 -1.80
N VAL A 76 -10.56 2.66 -1.14
CA VAL A 76 -10.43 2.69 0.33
C VAL A 76 -10.29 4.13 0.84
N ILE A 77 -9.43 4.92 0.21
CA ILE A 77 -9.23 6.33 0.59
C ILE A 77 -10.47 7.17 0.32
N ARG A 78 -11.17 6.94 -0.80
CA ARG A 78 -12.45 7.60 -1.09
C ARG A 78 -13.50 7.28 -0.03
N ALA A 79 -13.67 6.00 0.32
CA ALA A 79 -14.63 5.58 1.35
C ALA A 79 -14.31 6.16 2.73
N GLN A 80 -13.04 6.45 3.01
CA GLN A 80 -12.62 7.12 4.23
C GLN A 80 -12.97 8.61 4.22
N LEU A 81 -12.78 9.30 3.10
CA LEU A 81 -13.22 10.70 2.93
C LEU A 81 -14.74 10.83 3.08
N GLU A 82 -15.50 9.94 2.44
CA GLU A 82 -16.97 9.89 2.55
C GLU A 82 -17.43 9.74 4.01
N PHE A 83 -16.79 8.84 4.76
CA PHE A 83 -17.09 8.64 6.17
C PHE A 83 -16.77 9.84 7.06
N MET A 84 -15.78 10.64 6.66
CA MET A 84 -15.45 11.90 7.34
C MET A 84 -16.38 13.06 6.94
N GLY A 85 -17.34 12.83 6.03
CA GLY A 85 -18.22 13.89 5.51
C GLY A 85 -17.51 14.88 4.60
N GLU A 86 -16.36 14.50 4.01
CA GLU A 86 -15.56 15.37 3.14
C GLU A 86 -16.15 15.43 1.72
N ASP A 87 -16.22 16.64 1.14
CA ASP A 87 -16.63 16.82 -0.26
C ASP A 87 -15.54 16.32 -1.21
N GLN A 88 -15.86 15.27 -1.97
CA GLN A 88 -14.94 14.65 -2.92
C GLN A 88 -14.50 15.59 -4.05
N ASN A 89 -15.33 16.56 -4.44
CA ASN A 89 -14.98 17.53 -5.47
C ASN A 89 -13.81 18.41 -5.03
N ASN A 90 -13.75 18.74 -3.74
CA ASN A 90 -12.65 19.49 -3.14
C ASN A 90 -11.39 18.62 -2.91
N ARG A 91 -11.51 17.29 -3.06
CA ARG A 91 -10.44 16.32 -2.84
C ARG A 91 -9.95 15.61 -4.12
N VAL A 92 -10.36 16.08 -5.31
CA VAL A 92 -9.97 15.50 -6.61
C VAL A 92 -8.45 15.39 -6.77
N GLY A 93 -7.71 16.42 -6.37
CA GLY A 93 -6.24 16.42 -6.44
C GLY A 93 -5.62 15.31 -5.59
N LEU A 94 -6.12 15.11 -4.37
CA LEU A 94 -5.69 14.04 -3.48
C LEU A 94 -6.05 12.66 -4.04
N LEU A 95 -7.24 12.47 -4.58
CA LEU A 95 -7.63 11.20 -5.20
C LEU A 95 -6.80 10.87 -6.45
N LYS A 96 -6.44 11.86 -7.26
CA LYS A 96 -5.51 11.68 -8.38
C LYS A 96 -4.11 11.29 -7.89
N TYR A 97 -3.63 11.97 -6.85
CA TYR A 97 -2.36 11.64 -6.20
C TYR A 97 -2.36 10.22 -5.62
N THR A 98 -3.43 9.81 -4.94
CA THR A 98 -3.58 8.44 -4.41
C THR A 98 -3.54 7.39 -5.51
N ARG A 99 -4.22 7.60 -6.65
CA ARG A 99 -4.15 6.65 -7.79
C ARG A 99 -2.74 6.50 -8.34
N TYR A 100 -2.03 7.61 -8.46
CA TYR A 100 -0.64 7.60 -8.90
C TYR A 100 0.24 6.83 -7.91
N LEU A 101 0.20 7.18 -6.62
CA LEU A 101 0.97 6.45 -5.60
C LEU A 101 0.62 4.97 -5.54
N ALA A 102 -0.67 4.63 -5.56
CA ALA A 102 -1.10 3.24 -5.52
C ALA A 102 -0.53 2.42 -6.69
N SER A 103 -0.47 3.02 -7.88
CA SER A 103 0.13 2.40 -9.06
C SER A 103 1.64 2.21 -8.92
N GLU A 104 2.36 3.21 -8.39
CA GLU A 104 3.81 3.12 -8.17
C GLU A 104 4.17 2.17 -7.02
N ILE A 105 3.32 2.05 -5.99
CA ILE A 105 3.54 1.11 -4.88
C ILE A 105 3.31 -0.33 -5.35
N GLU A 106 2.30 -0.57 -6.18
CA GLU A 106 1.96 -1.91 -6.65
C GLU A 106 3.08 -2.56 -7.45
N VAL A 107 3.72 -1.80 -8.34
CA VAL A 107 4.78 -2.30 -9.24
C VAL A 107 6.09 -2.62 -8.52
N LEU A 108 6.25 -2.18 -7.27
CA LEU A 108 7.41 -2.54 -6.45
C LEU A 108 7.31 -3.96 -5.88
N ASN A 109 6.17 -4.63 -6.05
CA ASN A 109 6.02 -6.04 -5.73
C ASN A 109 6.65 -6.87 -6.86
N PRO A 110 7.66 -7.72 -6.59
CA PRO A 110 8.36 -8.49 -7.62
C PRO A 110 7.45 -9.46 -8.37
N ALA A 111 6.30 -9.84 -7.80
CA ALA A 111 5.32 -10.70 -8.47
C ALA A 111 4.36 -9.93 -9.40
N VAL A 112 4.39 -8.60 -9.42
CA VAL A 112 3.58 -7.78 -10.31
C VAL A 112 4.39 -7.49 -11.58
N ASP A 113 4.15 -8.31 -12.61
CA ASP A 113 4.74 -8.08 -13.93
C ASP A 113 3.94 -7.02 -14.71
N ARG A 114 4.59 -5.91 -15.04
CA ARG A 114 4.08 -4.89 -15.99
C ARG A 114 4.65 -5.11 -17.40
N ASN A 115 4.56 -6.34 -17.91
CA ASN A 115 5.16 -6.72 -19.20
C ASN A 115 6.68 -6.43 -19.26
N GLY A 116 7.40 -6.65 -18.16
CA GLY A 116 8.84 -6.40 -18.04
C GLY A 116 9.27 -4.94 -17.88
N GLN A 117 8.36 -3.96 -17.91
CA GLN A 117 8.73 -2.54 -18.03
C GLN A 117 9.31 -1.88 -16.77
N ARG A 118 9.18 -2.51 -15.60
CA ARG A 118 9.62 -1.97 -14.30
C ARG A 118 10.13 -3.12 -13.43
N PRO A 119 11.42 -3.46 -13.51
CA PRO A 119 11.99 -4.52 -12.68
C PRO A 119 12.32 -4.02 -11.25
N ASP A 120 12.14 -2.73 -10.98
CA ASP A 120 12.44 -2.13 -9.69
C ASP A 120 11.51 -2.65 -8.60
N ASN A 121 12.12 -3.21 -7.55
CA ASN A 121 11.41 -3.73 -6.40
C ASN A 121 12.16 -3.33 -5.10
N CYS A 122 11.56 -3.59 -3.95
CA CYS A 122 12.16 -3.26 -2.67
C CYS A 122 12.73 -4.45 -1.90
N GLU A 123 12.71 -5.65 -2.49
CA GLU A 123 13.01 -6.92 -1.80
C GLU A 123 14.32 -7.56 -2.26
N TYR A 124 14.54 -7.66 -3.57
CA TYR A 124 15.62 -8.43 -4.18
C TYR A 124 16.34 -7.65 -5.27
N PRO A 125 17.63 -7.92 -5.53
CA PRO A 125 18.31 -7.44 -6.73
C PRO A 125 17.59 -7.84 -8.02
N TRP A 126 17.73 -7.04 -9.07
CA TRP A 126 17.14 -7.31 -10.38
C TRP A 126 18.07 -6.85 -11.51
N GLU A 127 17.90 -7.43 -12.68
CA GLU A 127 18.55 -6.96 -13.91
C GLU A 127 17.55 -6.11 -14.71
N ASP A 128 18.02 -5.02 -15.33
CA ASP A 128 17.22 -4.26 -16.28
C ASP A 128 17.33 -4.82 -17.71
N ASP A 129 16.60 -4.22 -18.66
CA ASP A 129 16.60 -4.60 -20.08
C ASP A 129 17.99 -4.48 -20.75
N ARG A 130 18.98 -3.92 -20.06
CA ARG A 130 20.38 -3.76 -20.52
C ARG A 130 21.33 -4.69 -19.77
N GLU A 131 20.81 -5.68 -19.04
CA GLU A 131 21.58 -6.65 -18.23
C GLU A 131 22.40 -5.97 -17.12
N ILE A 132 21.97 -4.79 -16.65
CA ILE A 132 22.61 -4.11 -15.53
C ILE A 132 21.96 -4.59 -14.24
N LEU A 133 22.78 -5.14 -13.33
CA LEU A 133 22.34 -5.52 -11.99
C LEU A 133 22.10 -4.28 -11.13
N HIS A 134 20.90 -4.18 -10.57
CA HIS A 134 20.48 -3.17 -9.61
C HIS A 134 20.23 -3.81 -8.25
N SER A 135 20.48 -3.03 -7.19
CA SER A 135 20.22 -3.41 -5.80
C SER A 135 19.17 -2.47 -5.20
N PRO A 136 18.18 -2.99 -4.45
CA PRO A 136 17.25 -2.17 -3.68
C PRO A 136 17.95 -1.13 -2.77
N LEU A 137 19.16 -1.44 -2.30
CA LEU A 137 19.94 -0.57 -1.40
C LEU A 137 20.43 0.71 -2.09
N ASP A 138 20.64 0.66 -3.40
CA ASP A 138 21.15 1.77 -4.21
C ASP A 138 20.04 2.49 -4.98
N TRP A 139 18.79 2.00 -4.89
CA TRP A 139 17.66 2.51 -5.64
C TRP A 139 16.93 3.67 -4.96
N GLN A 140 16.40 4.57 -5.78
CA GLN A 140 15.56 5.67 -5.32
C GLN A 140 14.08 5.38 -5.58
N TYR A 141 13.30 5.35 -4.50
CA TYR A 141 11.87 5.05 -4.58
C TYR A 141 11.04 6.32 -4.74
N ILE A 142 10.47 6.50 -5.94
CA ILE A 142 9.59 7.63 -6.26
C ILE A 142 8.45 7.78 -5.24
N PRO A 143 7.74 6.71 -4.80
CA PRO A 143 6.70 6.86 -3.79
C PRO A 143 7.17 7.56 -2.52
N LEU A 144 8.35 7.19 -1.98
CA LEU A 144 8.88 7.81 -0.77
C LEU A 144 9.20 9.29 -0.94
N GLN A 145 9.75 9.68 -2.10
CA GLN A 145 9.99 11.09 -2.41
C GLN A 145 8.67 11.85 -2.46
N ARG A 146 7.66 11.27 -3.12
CA ARG A 146 6.34 11.87 -3.31
C ARG A 146 5.56 12.03 -2.03
N LEU A 147 5.79 11.21 -1.00
CA LEU A 147 5.18 11.39 0.32
C LEU A 147 5.57 12.71 1.00
N ARG A 148 6.63 13.38 0.53
CA ARG A 148 7.04 14.72 0.99
C ARG A 148 6.34 15.85 0.24
N ASP A 149 5.66 15.55 -0.87
CA ASP A 149 4.89 16.53 -1.63
C ASP A 149 3.65 16.99 -0.85
N ARG A 150 3.01 18.07 -1.34
CA ARG A 150 1.80 18.69 -0.75
C ARG A 150 0.72 17.69 -0.28
N PHE A 151 0.48 16.62 -1.04
CA PHE A 151 -0.59 15.66 -0.74
C PHE A 151 -0.13 14.47 0.11
N GLY A 152 1.18 14.25 0.27
CA GLY A 152 1.72 13.11 0.99
C GLY A 152 1.26 13.00 2.44
N PRO A 153 1.37 14.06 3.27
CA PRO A 153 0.88 14.01 4.65
C PRO A 153 -0.63 13.70 4.75
N SER A 154 -1.42 14.19 3.80
CA SER A 154 -2.87 13.89 3.74
C SER A 154 -3.13 12.43 3.36
N PHE A 155 -2.37 11.89 2.40
CA PHE A 155 -2.44 10.48 2.03
C PHE A 155 -2.07 9.57 3.22
N VAL A 156 -0.94 9.84 3.90
CA VAL A 156 -0.50 9.06 5.07
C VAL A 156 -1.53 9.11 6.20
N LYS A 157 -2.09 10.30 6.47
CA LYS A 157 -3.18 10.46 7.46
C LYS A 157 -4.39 9.61 7.09
N LEU A 158 -4.85 9.66 5.84
CA LEU A 158 -6.01 8.88 5.40
C LEU A 158 -5.74 7.38 5.42
N LEU A 159 -4.54 6.94 5.03
CA LEU A 159 -4.12 5.55 5.11
C LEU A 159 -4.23 5.03 6.55
N LYS A 160 -3.66 5.77 7.52
CA LYS A 160 -3.79 5.45 8.95
C LYS A 160 -5.25 5.36 9.41
N LEU A 161 -6.07 6.34 9.03
CA LEU A 161 -7.49 6.36 9.40
C LEU A 161 -8.26 5.19 8.79
N SER A 162 -7.98 4.84 7.53
CA SER A 162 -8.57 3.68 6.86
C SER A 162 -8.20 2.36 7.53
N ILE A 163 -6.93 2.19 7.94
CA ILE A 163 -6.48 1.01 8.69
C ILE A 163 -7.22 0.91 10.03
N ASN A 164 -7.26 1.99 10.80
CA ASN A 164 -7.92 2.01 12.11
C ASN A 164 -9.42 1.70 11.99
N ARG A 165 -10.07 2.23 10.96
CA ARG A 165 -11.48 1.94 10.68
C ARG A 165 -11.70 0.48 10.30
N ALA A 166 -10.82 -0.11 9.50
CA ALA A 166 -10.90 -1.53 9.15
C ALA A 166 -10.81 -2.40 10.41
N LEU A 167 -9.90 -2.09 11.33
CA LEU A 167 -9.79 -2.79 12.62
C LEU A 167 -11.06 -2.68 13.47
N GLN A 168 -11.62 -1.48 13.60
CA GLN A 168 -12.83 -1.24 14.40
C GLN A 168 -14.06 -1.96 13.82
N LYS A 169 -14.21 -1.95 12.49
CA LYS A 169 -15.34 -2.59 11.80
C LYS A 169 -15.27 -4.10 11.89
N LEU A 170 -14.08 -4.68 11.71
CA LEU A 170 -13.89 -6.13 11.58
C LEU A 170 -13.69 -6.87 12.92
N GLN A 171 -13.61 -6.13 14.03
CA GLN A 171 -13.56 -6.71 15.37
C GLN A 171 -14.95 -7.13 15.89
N GLN A 172 -16.02 -6.62 15.26
CA GLN A 172 -17.43 -6.88 15.61
C GLN A 172 -17.96 -8.10 14.86
#